data_AF-A0A1X7DUF5-F1
#
_entry.id   AF-A0A1X7DUF5-F1
#
_cell.length_a   1.000
_cell.length_b   1.000
_cell.length_c   1.000
_cell.angle_alpha   90.00
_cell.angle_beta   90.00
_cell.angle_gamma   90.00
#
_symmetry.space_group_name_H-M   'P 1'
#
loop_
_entity.id
_entity.type
_entity.pdbx_description
1 polymer ?
#
loop_
_entity_poly.entity_id
_entity_poly.type
_entity_poly.pdbx_seq_one_letter_code
_entity_poly.pdbx_strand_id
1 'polypeptide(L)'
;MIGRIALGGGIAAAATAGAGYAIARRLTAPAGPRTFDLPARGIEHDDDDLIVLDRTDQTTAPGIYNLWFEHGGWAQLSTEIVDRGPTRVARRVTGTAPGLTPKVGDRVSWSGI
;
A
#
# COMPACT_ATOMS: atom_id res chain seq x y z
N MET A 1 64.87 17.43 -12.02
CA MET A 1 63.98 17.08 -10.91
C MET A 1 62.60 17.64 -11.26
N ILE A 2 61.61 16.77 -11.55
CA ILE A 2 60.14 16.91 -11.38
C ILE A 2 59.54 18.25 -11.89
N GLY A 3 58.87 18.38 -13.04
CA GLY A 3 57.67 17.67 -13.50
C GLY A 3 56.40 18.50 -13.18
N ARG A 4 55.55 18.84 -14.18
CA ARG A 4 54.07 18.93 -14.06
C ARG A 4 53.37 19.50 -15.31
N ILE A 5 52.52 18.65 -15.88
CA ILE A 5 51.48 18.94 -16.88
C ILE A 5 50.34 19.68 -16.16
N ALA A 6 49.89 20.81 -16.70
CA ALA A 6 48.65 21.46 -16.28
C ALA A 6 47.55 21.14 -17.31
N LEU A 7 46.69 20.17 -16.97
CA LEU A 7 45.46 19.89 -17.70
C LEU A 7 44.46 21.03 -17.48
N GLY A 8 44.12 21.73 -18.56
CA GLY A 8 42.93 22.58 -18.63
C GLY A 8 41.73 21.79 -19.17
N GLY A 9 40.53 22.18 -18.73
CA GLY A 9 39.26 21.75 -19.34
C GLY A 9 38.23 21.27 -18.31
N GLY A 10 37.43 22.21 -17.81
CA GLY A 10 36.38 21.95 -16.82
C GLY A 10 35.20 21.14 -17.35
N ILE A 11 34.58 20.38 -16.46
CA ILE A 11 33.20 19.91 -16.61
C ILE A 11 32.42 20.49 -15.44
N ALA A 12 31.71 21.57 -15.69
CA ALA A 12 30.68 22.07 -14.78
C ALA A 12 29.45 21.15 -14.92
N ALA A 13 29.41 20.08 -14.13
CA ALA A 13 28.19 19.30 -13.94
C ALA A 13 27.30 20.04 -12.91
N ALA A 14 26.61 21.07 -13.38
CA ALA A 14 25.59 21.75 -12.59
C ALA A 14 24.26 20.99 -12.66
N ALA A 15 23.70 20.73 -11.47
CA ALA A 15 22.28 20.47 -11.18
C ALA A 15 21.66 19.11 -11.56
N THR A 16 21.88 18.09 -10.72
CA THR A 16 20.92 16.98 -10.51
C THR A 16 20.64 16.67 -9.03
N ALA A 17 20.97 17.57 -8.11
CA ALA A 17 20.85 17.31 -6.67
C ALA A 17 19.41 17.42 -6.10
N GLY A 18 18.45 17.99 -6.85
CA GLY A 18 17.10 18.24 -6.33
C GLY A 18 16.16 17.02 -6.35
N ALA A 19 16.18 16.25 -7.44
CA ALA A 19 15.24 15.12 -7.62
C ALA A 19 15.60 13.92 -6.74
N GLY A 20 16.90 13.64 -6.55
CA GLY A 20 17.36 12.53 -5.72
C GLY A 20 17.02 12.72 -4.23
N TYR A 21 17.08 13.95 -3.73
CA TYR A 21 16.78 14.27 -2.34
C TYR A 21 15.29 14.08 -1.99
N ALA A 22 14.39 14.44 -2.90
CA ALA A 22 12.94 14.27 -2.68
C ALA A 22 12.53 12.79 -2.60
N ILE A 23 13.11 11.92 -3.43
CA ILE A 23 12.90 10.47 -3.37
C ILE A 23 13.52 9.90 -2.08
N ALA A 24 14.76 10.28 -1.75
CA ALA A 24 15.43 9.82 -0.53
C ALA A 24 14.66 10.23 0.74
N ARG A 25 14.07 11.42 0.78
CA ARG A 25 13.20 11.86 1.90
C ARG A 25 11.92 11.04 2.00
N ARG A 26 11.28 10.71 0.87
CA ARG A 26 10.06 9.89 0.87
C ARG A 26 10.33 8.46 1.34
N LEU A 27 11.54 7.95 1.10
CA LEU A 27 11.98 6.64 1.55
C LEU A 27 12.48 6.61 3.01
N THR A 28 12.91 7.76 3.55
CA THR A 28 13.42 7.89 4.93
C THR A 28 12.44 8.54 5.90
N ALA A 29 11.31 9.06 5.41
CA ALA A 29 10.21 9.47 6.26
C ALA A 29 9.76 8.25 7.08
N PRO A 30 9.72 8.35 8.43
CA PRO A 30 9.15 7.30 9.25
C PRO A 30 7.77 6.97 8.69
N ALA A 31 7.44 5.67 8.57
CA ALA A 31 6.07 5.28 8.29
C ALA A 31 5.21 5.94 9.38
N GLY A 32 4.41 6.94 8.98
CA GLY A 32 3.51 7.63 9.89
C GLY A 32 2.57 6.63 10.56
N PRO A 33 1.94 6.99 11.69
CA PRO A 33 0.93 6.13 12.30
C PRO A 33 -0.11 5.74 11.25
N ARG A 34 -0.37 4.43 11.14
CA ARG A 34 -1.30 3.85 10.18
C ARG A 34 -2.73 4.28 10.54
N THR A 35 -3.48 4.80 9.57
CA THR A 35 -4.90 5.14 9.75
C THR A 35 -5.77 3.92 9.45
N PHE A 36 -6.66 3.58 10.38
CA PHE A 36 -7.66 2.51 10.26
C PHE A 36 -9.05 3.12 10.05
N ASP A 37 -9.27 3.68 8.87
CA ASP A 37 -10.48 4.44 8.55
C ASP A 37 -11.48 3.68 7.67
N LEU A 38 -11.12 2.50 7.17
CA LEU A 38 -11.96 1.70 6.29
C LEU A 38 -12.69 0.61 7.10
N PRO A 39 -14.01 0.65 7.25
CA PRO A 39 -14.74 -0.38 7.96
C PRO A 39 -15.02 -1.59 7.06
N ALA A 40 -14.84 -2.80 7.60
CA ALA A 40 -15.35 -4.02 7.00
C ALA A 40 -16.89 -4.03 7.06
N ARG A 41 -17.54 -4.00 5.91
CA ARG A 41 -19.01 -3.90 5.79
C ARG A 41 -19.71 -5.26 5.82
N GLY A 42 -18.97 -6.34 5.56
CA GLY A 42 -19.49 -7.70 5.45
C GLY A 42 -18.32 -8.66 5.35
N ILE A 43 -18.48 -9.85 5.92
CA ILE A 43 -17.58 -10.99 5.70
C ILE A 43 -18.45 -12.11 5.14
N GLU A 44 -18.08 -12.66 4.00
CA GLU A 44 -18.81 -13.71 3.31
C GLU A 44 -17.89 -14.94 3.23
N HIS A 45 -18.44 -16.14 3.45
CA HIS A 45 -17.71 -17.40 3.60
C HIS A 45 -18.37 -18.53 2.78
N ASP A 46 -18.85 -18.22 1.58
CA ASP A 46 -19.56 -19.19 0.74
C ASP A 46 -18.55 -20.11 0.02
N ASP A 47 -18.34 -19.94 -1.28
CA ASP A 47 -17.27 -20.64 -2.00
C ASP A 47 -15.88 -20.05 -1.72
N ASP A 48 -15.85 -18.74 -1.44
CA ASP A 48 -14.64 -17.96 -1.21
C ASP A 48 -14.83 -17.02 -0.03
N ASP A 49 -13.75 -16.83 0.74
CA ASP A 49 -13.71 -15.80 1.77
C ASP A 49 -13.64 -14.43 1.11
N LEU A 50 -14.69 -13.62 1.28
CA LEU A 50 -14.78 -12.26 0.75
C LEU A 50 -14.94 -11.26 1.88
N ILE A 51 -14.26 -10.12 1.74
CA ILE A 51 -14.49 -8.96 2.59
C ILE A 51 -15.18 -7.85 1.78
N VAL A 52 -16.32 -7.41 2.29
CA VAL A 52 -17.11 -6.31 1.70
C VAL A 52 -16.61 -4.99 2.27
N LEU A 53 -16.32 -4.03 1.40
CA LEU A 53 -15.76 -2.73 1.74
C LEU A 53 -16.61 -1.60 1.13
N ASP A 54 -16.43 -0.39 1.66
CA ASP A 54 -16.97 0.82 1.03
C ASP A 54 -16.36 0.98 -0.36
N ARG A 55 -17.19 1.25 -1.37
CA ARG A 55 -16.71 1.55 -2.72
C ARG A 55 -16.00 2.90 -2.73
N THR A 56 -14.72 2.84 -3.03
CA THR A 56 -13.81 3.98 -3.23
C THR A 56 -12.86 3.63 -4.37
N ASP A 57 -12.25 4.64 -4.99
CA ASP A 57 -11.24 4.47 -6.04
C ASP A 57 -10.13 3.49 -5.60
N GLN A 58 -9.75 3.54 -4.32
CA GLN A 58 -8.77 2.65 -3.72
C GLN A 58 -9.24 1.18 -3.64
N THR A 59 -10.45 0.94 -3.14
CA THR A 59 -10.98 -0.44 -2.98
C THR A 59 -11.36 -1.09 -4.32
N THR A 60 -11.63 -0.29 -5.35
CA THR A 60 -11.87 -0.73 -6.73
C THR A 60 -10.57 -0.85 -7.54
N ALA A 61 -9.42 -0.47 -6.97
CA ALA A 61 -8.17 -0.57 -7.68
C ALA A 61 -7.82 -2.05 -7.91
N PRO A 62 -7.50 -2.45 -9.16
CA PRO A 62 -7.02 -3.79 -9.44
C PRO A 62 -5.64 -3.99 -8.81
N GLY A 63 -5.37 -5.20 -8.33
CA GLY A 63 -4.08 -5.54 -7.71
C GLY A 63 -4.24 -6.36 -6.43
N ILE A 64 -3.11 -6.84 -5.92
CA ILE A 64 -3.04 -7.56 -4.64
C ILE A 64 -2.74 -6.55 -3.55
N TYR A 65 -3.57 -6.53 -2.52
CA TYR A 65 -3.48 -5.56 -1.42
C TYR A 65 -3.51 -6.28 -0.08
N ASN A 66 -3.04 -5.62 0.97
CA ASN A 66 -3.20 -6.08 2.34
C ASN A 66 -4.09 -5.14 3.12
N LEU A 67 -5.05 -5.70 3.85
CA LEU A 67 -5.77 -5.03 4.91
C LEU A 67 -5.07 -5.31 6.22
N TRP A 68 -4.76 -4.25 6.96
CA TRP A 68 -4.25 -4.35 8.32
C TRP A 68 -5.36 -4.00 9.28
N PHE A 69 -5.60 -4.84 10.27
CA PHE A 69 -6.70 -4.66 11.21
C PHE A 69 -6.23 -3.84 12.41
N GLU A 70 -7.08 -2.95 12.91
CA GLU A 70 -6.78 -2.09 14.07
C GLU A 70 -6.42 -2.92 15.31
N HIS A 71 -7.10 -4.05 15.51
CA HIS A 71 -6.84 -5.00 16.59
C HIS A 71 -5.66 -5.95 16.33
N GLY A 72 -4.97 -5.77 15.20
CA GLY A 72 -3.81 -6.56 14.80
C GLY A 72 -4.12 -7.64 13.77
N GLY A 73 -3.06 -8.09 13.09
CA GLY A 73 -3.18 -9.05 11.99
C GLY A 73 -3.46 -8.39 10.64
N TRP A 74 -3.48 -9.23 9.60
CA TRP A 74 -3.66 -8.81 8.22
C TRP A 74 -4.49 -9.82 7.42
N ALA A 75 -5.13 -9.33 6.37
CA ALA A 75 -5.74 -10.15 5.33
C ALA A 75 -5.24 -9.69 3.96
N GLN A 76 -4.77 -10.62 3.14
CA GLN A 76 -4.38 -10.36 1.77
C GLN A 76 -5.60 -10.47 0.86
N LEU A 77 -5.75 -9.50 -0.02
CA LEU A 77 -6.80 -9.39 -1.01
C LEU A 77 -6.25 -9.74 -2.39
N SER A 78 -6.98 -10.55 -3.15
CA SER A 78 -6.66 -10.84 -4.54
C SER A 78 -6.95 -9.65 -5.46
N THR A 79 -6.59 -9.80 -6.74
CA THR A 79 -6.97 -8.84 -7.79
C THR A 79 -8.47 -8.89 -8.16
N GLU A 80 -9.20 -9.88 -7.68
CA GLU A 80 -10.61 -10.05 -7.96
C GLU A 80 -11.44 -9.02 -7.20
N ILE A 81 -12.32 -8.35 -7.93
CA ILE A 81 -13.25 -7.34 -7.42
C ILE A 81 -14.65 -7.79 -7.80
N VAL A 82 -15.45 -8.11 -6.79
CA VAL A 82 -16.83 -8.51 -6.98
C VAL A 82 -17.72 -7.30 -6.73
N ASP A 83 -18.58 -6.99 -7.70
CA ASP A 83 -19.54 -5.91 -7.56
C ASP A 83 -20.60 -6.27 -6.50
N ARG A 84 -20.81 -5.38 -5.52
CA ARG A 84 -21.86 -5.49 -4.49
C ARG A 84 -22.80 -4.28 -4.54
N GLY A 85 -22.96 -3.68 -5.71
CA GLY A 85 -23.81 -2.53 -5.96
C GLY A 85 -23.07 -1.19 -5.84
N PRO A 86 -23.80 -0.07 -5.90
CA PRO A 86 -23.22 1.24 -6.15
C PRO A 86 -22.30 1.75 -5.03
N THR A 87 -22.44 1.24 -3.81
CA THR A 87 -21.71 1.73 -2.63
C THR A 87 -20.73 0.71 -2.05
N ARG A 88 -20.66 -0.51 -2.61
CA ARG A 88 -19.90 -1.61 -2.04
C ARG A 88 -19.12 -2.38 -3.10
N VAL A 89 -18.02 -2.97 -2.66
CA VAL A 89 -17.26 -3.97 -3.40
C VAL A 89 -16.87 -5.09 -2.45
N ALA A 90 -16.84 -6.32 -2.95
CA ALA A 90 -16.25 -7.45 -2.25
C ALA A 90 -14.87 -7.77 -2.85
N ARG A 91 -13.91 -8.08 -1.98
CA ARG A 91 -12.56 -8.49 -2.37
C ARG A 91 -12.28 -9.86 -1.80
N ARG A 92 -11.81 -10.77 -2.65
CA ARG A 92 -11.48 -12.14 -2.25
C ARG A 92 -10.24 -12.13 -1.37
N VAL A 93 -10.31 -12.81 -0.24
CA VAL A 93 -9.23 -13.00 0.70
C VAL A 93 -8.42 -14.23 0.28
N THR A 94 -7.11 -14.07 0.13
CA THR A 94 -6.19 -15.15 -0.30
C THR A 94 -5.29 -15.64 0.83
N GLY A 95 -5.25 -14.91 1.94
CA GLY A 95 -4.49 -15.30 3.11
C GLY A 95 -4.76 -14.39 4.29
N THR A 96 -4.59 -14.90 5.49
CA THR A 96 -4.77 -14.15 6.74
C THR A 96 -3.64 -14.43 7.72
N ALA A 97 -3.40 -13.48 8.61
CA ALA A 97 -2.55 -13.72 9.76
C ALA A 97 -3.13 -14.87 10.62
N PRO A 98 -2.29 -15.75 11.20
CA PRO A 98 -2.76 -16.81 12.07
C PRO A 98 -3.63 -16.30 13.22
N GLY A 99 -4.79 -16.92 13.43
CA GLY A 99 -5.74 -16.56 14.49
C GLY A 99 -6.57 -15.29 14.22
N LEU A 100 -6.39 -14.64 13.06
CA LEU A 100 -7.27 -13.54 12.66
C LEU A 100 -8.65 -14.10 12.26
N THR A 101 -9.70 -13.53 12.82
CA THR A 101 -11.08 -13.75 12.39
C THR A 101 -11.69 -12.40 12.07
N PRO A 102 -11.72 -11.99 10.78
CA PRO A 102 -12.34 -10.74 10.37
C PRO A 102 -13.81 -10.67 10.81
N LYS A 103 -14.25 -9.51 11.26
CA LYS A 103 -15.64 -9.27 11.65
C LYS A 103 -16.20 -8.03 10.97
N VAL A 104 -17.52 -8.02 10.81
CA VAL A 104 -18.23 -6.81 10.38
C VAL A 104 -18.01 -5.70 11.40
N GLY A 105 -17.66 -4.52 10.91
CA GLY A 105 -17.33 -3.35 11.72
C GLY A 105 -15.85 -3.20 12.03
N ASP A 106 -15.01 -4.21 11.78
CA ASP A 106 -13.57 -4.10 11.95
C ASP A 106 -13.01 -2.93 11.16
N ARG A 107 -12.15 -2.14 11.81
CA ARG A 107 -11.46 -1.02 11.17
C ARG A 107 -10.16 -1.52 10.59
N VAL A 108 -10.03 -1.34 9.28
CA VAL A 108 -8.86 -1.76 8.53
C VAL A 108 -8.16 -0.59 7.89
N SER A 109 -6.88 -0.78 7.65
CA SER A 109 -6.03 0.12 6.91
C SER A 109 -5.60 -0.56 5.62
N TRP A 110 -5.77 0.13 4.52
CA TRP A 110 -5.38 -0.36 3.20
C TRP A 110 -3.86 -0.20 2.99
N SER A 111 -3.24 -1.23 2.44
CA SER A 111 -1.81 -1.21 2.10
C SER A 111 -1.61 -1.87 0.75
N GLY A 112 -1.19 -1.09 -0.24
CA GLY A 112 -0.61 -1.62 -1.47
C GLY A 112 0.87 -1.92 -1.30
N ILE A 113 1.38 -2.83 -2.14
CA ILE A 113 2.81 -2.93 -2.44
C ILE A 113 3.10 -2.14 -3.71
#